data_AF-A0A368NCW9-F1
#
_entry.id   AF-A0A368NCW9-F1
#
_cell.length_a   1.000
_cell.length_b   1.000
_cell.length_c   1.000
_cell.angle_alpha   90.00
_cell.angle_beta   90.00
_cell.angle_gamma   90.00
#
_symmetry.space_group_name_H-M   'P 1'
#
loop_
_entity.id
_entity.type
_entity.pdbx_description
1 polymer ?
#
loop_
_entity_poly.entity_id
_entity_poly.type
_entity_poly.pdbx_seq_one_letter_code
_entity_poly.pdbx_strand_id
1 'polypeptide(L)'
;MGKRLTEPDRRRLLALIGSGLTAGLAGCSGGSGGDGSDDGGGEATATETPTATATETPTATATTTGGDDTVPAEYETATSLGGTQRNPDALSTQSAVNYQEEPKGGQQCSNCQFYIEDKNGDGMGACSIVAGNVAPEAYCVSYAEYSG
;
A
#
# COMPACT_ATOMS: atom_id res chain seq x y z
N MET A 1 -1.21 -40.03 -30.08
CA MET A 1 -1.54 -38.60 -30.28
C MET A 1 -1.24 -37.84 -28.99
N GLY A 2 -0.36 -36.85 -29.04
CA GLY A 2 -0.01 -35.99 -27.90
C GLY A 2 1.28 -35.22 -28.20
N LYS A 3 1.15 -34.12 -28.94
CA LYS A 3 2.23 -33.33 -29.53
C LYS A 3 3.03 -32.61 -28.43
N ARG A 4 4.31 -32.95 -28.23
CA ARG A 4 5.28 -32.10 -27.52
C ARG A 4 5.88 -31.13 -28.52
N LEU A 5 5.30 -29.94 -28.63
CA LEU A 5 5.86 -28.83 -29.39
C LEU A 5 6.57 -27.91 -28.40
N THR A 6 7.90 -28.04 -28.36
CA THR A 6 8.90 -26.98 -28.26
C THR A 6 8.43 -25.67 -27.62
N GLU A 7 8.74 -25.45 -26.35
CA GLU A 7 8.82 -24.10 -25.80
C GLU A 7 10.20 -23.52 -26.17
N PRO A 8 10.28 -22.51 -27.06
CA PRO A 8 11.52 -21.80 -27.26
C PRO A 8 11.77 -20.90 -26.05
N ASP A 9 12.80 -21.28 -25.30
CA ASP A 9 13.65 -20.48 -24.43
C ASP A 9 13.33 -18.97 -24.37
N ARG A 10 12.39 -18.59 -23.49
CA ARG A 10 12.12 -17.18 -23.12
C ARG A 10 13.37 -16.46 -22.61
N ARG A 11 14.38 -17.22 -22.18
CA ARG A 11 15.70 -16.73 -21.74
C ARG A 11 16.58 -16.21 -22.87
N ARG A 12 16.35 -16.62 -24.12
CA ARG A 12 17.16 -16.18 -25.27
C ARG A 12 16.68 -14.88 -25.91
N LEU A 13 15.52 -14.35 -25.52
CA LEU A 13 14.91 -13.16 -26.14
C LEU A 13 15.20 -11.83 -25.43
N LEU A 14 15.86 -11.82 -24.27
CA LEU A 14 16.14 -10.58 -23.51
C LEU A 14 17.60 -10.09 -23.60
N ALA A 15 18.45 -10.71 -24.43
CA ALA A 15 19.88 -10.39 -24.48
C ALA A 15 20.28 -9.38 -25.58
N LEU A 16 19.35 -8.73 -26.28
CA LEU A 16 19.67 -7.99 -27.51
C LEU A 16 18.97 -6.63 -27.68
N ILE A 17 18.91 -5.75 -26.66
CA ILE A 17 18.65 -4.30 -26.82
C ILE A 17 19.16 -3.60 -25.55
N GLY A 18 20.03 -2.59 -25.50
CA GLY A 18 20.70 -1.77 -26.49
C GLY A 18 21.62 -0.79 -25.74
N SER A 19 22.78 -0.49 -26.34
CA SER A 19 23.76 0.49 -25.87
C SER A 19 23.25 1.92 -26.03
N GLY A 20 23.49 2.80 -25.05
CA GLY A 20 23.18 4.23 -25.16
C GLY A 20 23.79 5.06 -24.03
N LEU A 21 25.08 5.38 -24.14
CA LEU A 21 25.74 6.41 -23.35
C LEU A 21 25.27 7.80 -23.82
N THR A 22 24.69 8.60 -22.93
CA THR A 22 24.70 10.07 -23.07
C THR A 22 25.11 10.70 -21.73
N ALA A 23 26.18 11.49 -21.80
CA ALA A 23 26.68 12.34 -20.73
C ALA A 23 26.24 13.80 -20.99
N GLY A 24 26.01 14.57 -19.92
CA GLY A 24 25.83 16.03 -19.94
C GLY A 24 25.30 16.52 -18.59
N LEU A 25 26.14 17.03 -17.67
CA LEU A 25 26.68 18.39 -17.50
C LEU A 25 25.72 19.37 -16.80
N ALA A 26 26.23 19.97 -15.72
CA ALA A 26 25.55 20.85 -14.76
C ALA A 26 25.44 22.33 -15.19
N GLY A 27 24.52 23.06 -14.55
CA GLY A 27 24.43 24.54 -14.48
C GLY A 27 23.01 24.93 -13.99
N CYS A 28 22.74 25.58 -12.85
CA CYS A 28 23.26 26.80 -12.21
C CYS A 28 22.94 28.11 -12.98
N SER A 29 21.75 28.66 -12.74
CA SER A 29 21.35 30.08 -12.90
C SER A 29 19.98 30.27 -12.22
N GLY A 30 19.65 31.26 -11.38
CA GLY A 30 20.27 32.54 -11.06
C GLY A 30 19.35 33.70 -11.48
N GLY A 31 18.64 34.32 -10.52
CA GLY A 31 17.93 35.63 -10.65
C GLY A 31 16.42 35.54 -10.96
N SER A 32 15.55 36.50 -10.60
CA SER A 32 15.72 37.80 -9.93
C SER A 32 14.32 38.40 -9.67
N GLY A 33 14.15 39.09 -8.53
CA GLY A 33 13.34 40.30 -8.28
C GLY A 33 11.88 40.43 -8.78
N GLY A 34 10.98 40.75 -7.85
CA GLY A 34 9.64 41.25 -8.15
C GLY A 34 9.10 42.10 -7.00
N ASP A 35 9.50 43.36 -6.95
CA ASP A 35 8.95 44.42 -6.11
C ASP A 35 7.75 45.07 -6.84
N GLY A 36 6.64 45.34 -6.15
CA GLY A 36 5.50 46.03 -6.77
C GLY A 36 4.27 46.11 -5.89
N SER A 37 4.14 47.24 -5.20
CA SER A 37 3.08 47.67 -4.30
C SER A 37 1.73 47.97 -4.95
N ASP A 38 0.70 47.70 -4.15
CA ASP A 38 -0.50 48.51 -3.81
C ASP A 38 -1.57 48.97 -4.82
N ASP A 39 -2.76 49.05 -4.22
CA ASP A 39 -3.93 49.90 -4.47
C ASP A 39 -5.02 49.44 -5.47
N GLY A 40 -6.00 48.73 -4.90
CA GLY A 40 -7.28 49.35 -4.51
C GLY A 40 -8.34 49.58 -5.59
N GLY A 41 -9.51 48.96 -5.42
CA GLY A 41 -10.78 49.56 -5.88
C GLY A 41 -11.93 48.59 -6.17
N GLY A 42 -13.06 48.78 -5.47
CA GLY A 42 -14.42 48.48 -5.93
C GLY A 42 -14.91 47.06 -5.64
N GLU A 43 -15.52 46.78 -4.48
CA GLU A 43 -16.91 47.04 -4.10
C GLU A 43 -17.95 46.06 -4.71
N ALA A 44 -18.72 45.48 -3.78
CA ALA A 44 -19.96 44.72 -3.90
C ALA A 44 -19.91 43.40 -4.67
N THR A 45 -20.15 42.29 -3.96
CA THR A 45 -21.41 41.52 -4.08
C THR A 45 -21.37 40.28 -3.18
N ALA A 46 -22.46 40.09 -2.43
CA ALA A 46 -22.94 38.87 -1.78
C ALA A 46 -22.01 38.13 -0.80
N THR A 47 -22.26 38.40 0.49
CA THR A 47 -22.01 37.48 1.60
C THR A 47 -22.78 36.18 1.37
N GLU A 48 -22.12 35.18 0.82
CA GLU A 48 -22.45 33.78 1.06
C GLU A 48 -21.40 33.28 2.04
N THR A 49 -21.77 33.13 3.31
CA THR A 49 -20.95 32.44 4.30
C THR A 49 -20.82 30.99 3.84
N PRO A 50 -19.64 30.47 3.44
CA PRO A 50 -19.49 29.04 3.40
C PRO A 50 -19.57 28.57 4.85
N THR A 51 -20.68 27.93 5.21
CA THR A 51 -20.73 27.01 6.33
C THR A 51 -19.51 26.11 6.18
N ALA A 52 -18.53 26.29 7.06
CA ALA A 52 -17.42 25.37 7.19
C ALA A 52 -18.03 24.04 7.62
N THR A 53 -18.37 23.20 6.64
CA THR A 53 -18.54 21.78 6.85
C THR A 53 -17.26 21.35 7.54
N ALA A 54 -17.37 20.99 8.81
CA ALA A 54 -16.30 20.35 9.54
C ALA A 54 -15.88 19.14 8.69
N THR A 55 -14.79 19.29 7.95
CA THR A 55 -14.02 18.15 7.49
C THR A 55 -13.54 17.52 8.78
N GLU A 56 -14.27 16.50 9.21
CA GLU A 56 -13.80 15.48 10.14
C GLU A 56 -12.42 15.09 9.61
N THR A 57 -11.39 15.69 10.21
CA THR A 57 -10.03 15.18 10.08
C THR A 57 -10.17 13.78 10.62
N PRO A 58 -9.96 12.70 9.83
CA PRO A 58 -9.96 11.38 10.41
C PRO A 58 -8.95 11.46 11.55
N THR A 59 -9.46 11.27 12.76
CA THR A 59 -8.61 11.02 13.90
C THR A 59 -7.82 9.82 13.47
N ALA A 60 -6.55 10.03 13.11
CA ALA A 60 -5.57 8.97 13.06
C ALA A 60 -5.58 8.42 14.49
N THR A 61 -6.43 7.43 14.72
CA THR A 61 -6.31 6.54 15.85
C THR A 61 -4.89 6.06 15.75
N ALA A 62 -4.05 6.53 16.67
CA ALA A 62 -2.70 6.07 16.79
C ALA A 62 -2.80 4.57 17.09
N THR A 63 -2.79 3.74 16.04
CA THR A 63 -2.61 2.32 16.19
C THR A 63 -1.23 2.16 16.76
N THR A 64 -1.21 1.65 17.99
CA THR A 64 -0.03 1.33 18.75
C THR A 64 1.04 0.72 17.85
N THR A 65 2.08 1.51 17.59
CA THR A 65 3.37 1.00 17.14
C THR A 65 3.89 0.09 18.25
N GLY A 66 3.87 -1.22 18.00
CA GLY A 66 4.71 -2.21 18.69
C GLY A 66 4.38 -2.51 20.16
N GLY A 67 3.96 -3.75 20.40
CA GLY A 67 3.87 -4.37 21.73
C GLY A 67 2.52 -5.08 21.88
N ASP A 68 2.35 -6.36 21.60
CA ASP A 68 3.27 -7.46 21.36
C ASP A 68 2.92 -8.13 20.01
N ASP A 69 3.92 -8.49 19.22
CA ASP A 69 3.80 -9.16 17.89
C ASP A 69 3.13 -10.55 17.93
N THR A 70 2.53 -10.92 19.06
CA THR A 70 1.94 -12.24 19.29
C THR A 70 0.49 -12.20 18.87
N VAL A 71 0.26 -12.60 17.62
CA VAL A 71 -1.08 -12.99 17.17
C VAL A 71 -1.52 -14.17 18.05
N PRO A 72 -2.78 -14.24 18.53
CA PRO A 72 -3.23 -15.34 19.38
C PRO A 72 -2.93 -16.71 18.77
N ALA A 73 -2.70 -17.73 19.61
CA ALA A 73 -2.29 -19.07 19.19
C ALA A 73 -3.22 -19.68 18.12
N GLU A 74 -4.50 -19.28 18.11
CA GLU A 74 -5.50 -19.67 17.11
C GLU A 74 -5.16 -19.26 15.68
N TYR A 75 -4.31 -18.24 15.52
CA TYR A 75 -3.89 -17.70 14.23
C TYR A 75 -2.50 -18.16 13.81
N GLU A 76 -1.61 -18.58 14.72
CA GLU A 76 -0.22 -18.95 14.41
C GLU A 76 -0.11 -19.97 13.29
N THR A 77 -1.05 -20.91 13.24
CA THR A 77 -1.12 -21.99 12.24
C THR A 77 -2.41 -21.93 11.42
N ALA A 78 -3.09 -20.79 11.42
CA ALA A 78 -4.31 -20.60 10.66
C ALA A 78 -4.05 -20.54 9.15
N THR A 79 -5.04 -20.98 8.40
CA THR A 79 -5.01 -20.98 6.93
C THR A 79 -5.59 -19.67 6.41
N SER A 80 -4.91 -19.06 5.44
CA SER A 80 -5.40 -17.90 4.72
C SER A 80 -6.52 -18.26 3.73
N LEU A 81 -7.21 -17.25 3.20
CA LEU A 81 -8.21 -17.40 2.14
C LEU A 81 -7.69 -18.23 0.95
N GLY A 82 -6.44 -17.97 0.55
CA GLY A 82 -5.72 -18.69 -0.51
C GLY A 82 -5.19 -20.08 -0.13
N GLY A 83 -5.56 -20.63 1.03
CA GLY A 83 -5.16 -21.99 1.43
C GLY A 83 -3.74 -22.10 1.99
N THR A 84 -3.05 -21.00 2.23
CA THR A 84 -1.68 -21.01 2.77
C THR A 84 -1.72 -21.00 4.28
N GLN A 85 -1.06 -21.95 4.92
CA GLN A 85 -0.93 -21.98 6.38
C GLN A 85 0.10 -20.94 6.84
N ARG A 86 -0.24 -20.16 7.87
CA ARG A 86 0.69 -19.26 8.53
C ARG A 86 1.81 -20.06 9.21
N ASN A 87 3.03 -19.55 9.11
CA ASN A 87 4.17 -20.05 9.86
C ASN A 87 4.82 -18.87 10.59
N PRO A 88 4.81 -18.84 11.94
CA PRO A 88 5.35 -17.72 12.72
C PRO A 88 6.85 -17.48 12.49
N ASP A 89 7.60 -18.52 12.09
CA ASP A 89 9.04 -18.42 11.84
C ASP A 89 9.39 -17.85 10.46
N ALA A 90 8.39 -17.65 9.58
CA ALA A 90 8.58 -17.23 8.18
C ALA A 90 7.87 -15.91 7.84
N LEU A 91 7.61 -15.07 8.83
CA LEU A 91 6.87 -13.82 8.67
C LEU A 91 7.78 -12.63 8.36
N SER A 92 7.28 -11.74 7.50
CA SER A 92 7.86 -10.42 7.27
C SER A 92 7.27 -9.41 8.25
N THR A 93 8.06 -8.41 8.64
CA THR A 93 7.56 -7.29 9.46
C THR A 93 6.64 -6.39 8.63
N GLN A 94 5.71 -5.69 9.29
CA GLN A 94 4.82 -4.72 8.62
C GLN A 94 5.61 -3.64 7.85
N SER A 95 6.73 -3.17 8.40
CA SER A 95 7.63 -2.22 7.73
C SER A 95 8.25 -2.78 6.44
N ALA A 96 8.59 -4.07 6.41
CA ALA A 96 9.19 -4.70 5.22
C ALA A 96 8.21 -4.79 4.04
N VAL A 97 6.92 -4.82 4.31
CA VAL A 97 5.86 -4.90 3.29
C VAL A 97 5.15 -3.57 3.05
N ASN A 98 5.65 -2.46 3.60
CA ASN A 98 5.03 -1.14 3.54
C ASN A 98 3.52 -1.20 3.87
N TYR A 99 3.23 -1.84 5.01
CA TYR A 99 1.87 -1.97 5.54
C TYR A 99 1.24 -0.59 5.70
N GLN A 100 -0.03 -0.50 5.33
CA GLN A 100 -0.89 0.67 5.43
C GLN A 100 -2.22 0.22 6.00
N GLU A 101 -2.79 1.01 6.89
CA GLU A 101 -4.08 0.71 7.51
C GLU A 101 -5.25 0.98 6.57
N GLU A 102 -5.03 1.84 5.58
CA GLU A 102 -6.02 2.21 4.58
C GLU A 102 -5.87 1.36 3.31
N PRO A 103 -6.98 1.08 2.61
CA PRO A 103 -6.97 0.30 1.38
C PRO A 103 -6.35 1.09 0.22
N LYS A 104 -5.75 0.39 -0.74
CA LYS A 104 -5.14 1.02 -1.92
C LYS A 104 -5.92 0.74 -3.20
N GLY A 105 -6.87 1.62 -3.52
CA GLY A 105 -7.65 1.54 -4.76
C GLY A 105 -8.47 0.24 -4.86
N GLY A 106 -9.17 -0.11 -3.78
CA GLY A 106 -9.94 -1.36 -3.67
C GLY A 106 -9.12 -2.60 -3.32
N GLN A 107 -7.78 -2.49 -3.27
CA GLN A 107 -6.91 -3.55 -2.77
C GLN A 107 -6.86 -3.47 -1.25
N GLN A 108 -7.40 -4.49 -0.60
CA GLN A 108 -7.49 -4.59 0.85
C GLN A 108 -7.30 -6.02 1.32
N CYS A 109 -6.87 -6.20 2.57
CA CYS A 109 -6.56 -7.49 3.15
C CYS A 109 -7.73 -8.47 3.08
N SER A 110 -8.98 -8.04 3.30
CA SER A 110 -10.16 -8.91 3.23
C SER A 110 -10.32 -9.63 1.87
N ASN A 111 -9.77 -9.05 0.79
CA ASN A 111 -9.82 -9.60 -0.56
C ASN A 111 -8.45 -10.14 -1.00
N CYS A 112 -7.52 -10.32 -0.07
CA CYS A 112 -6.16 -10.80 -0.32
C CYS A 112 -6.04 -12.30 -0.04
N GLN A 113 -5.38 -13.04 -0.92
CA GLN A 113 -5.19 -14.50 -0.76
C GLN A 113 -4.39 -14.88 0.51
N PHE A 114 -3.61 -13.96 1.07
CA PHE A 114 -2.80 -14.20 2.26
C PHE A 114 -3.50 -13.83 3.56
N TYR A 115 -4.66 -13.19 3.49
CA TYR A 115 -5.41 -12.81 4.66
C TYR A 115 -6.03 -14.03 5.34
N ILE A 116 -6.00 -14.00 6.67
CA ILE A 116 -6.62 -14.96 7.56
C ILE A 116 -7.74 -14.18 8.24
N GLU A 117 -8.97 -14.61 8.01
CA GLU A 117 -10.15 -13.99 8.60
C GLU A 117 -10.10 -13.99 10.12
N ASP A 118 -10.80 -13.03 10.71
CA ASP A 118 -11.02 -12.98 12.15
C ASP A 118 -11.67 -14.29 12.64
N LYS A 119 -11.02 -14.91 13.62
CA LYS A 119 -11.43 -16.15 14.30
C LYS A 119 -11.89 -15.93 15.74
N ASN A 120 -11.50 -14.82 16.37
CA ASN A 120 -11.76 -14.54 17.79
C ASN A 120 -12.84 -13.46 18.00
N GLY A 121 -13.34 -12.86 16.93
CA GLY A 121 -14.43 -11.89 16.93
C GLY A 121 -13.99 -10.49 17.37
N ASP A 122 -12.70 -10.16 17.27
CA ASP A 122 -12.16 -8.85 17.65
C ASP A 122 -12.13 -7.83 16.49
N GLY A 123 -12.54 -8.24 15.28
CA GLY A 123 -12.54 -7.43 14.07
C GLY A 123 -11.18 -7.34 13.38
N MET A 124 -10.14 -7.99 13.92
CA MET A 124 -8.79 -8.02 13.37
C MET A 124 -8.47 -9.44 12.88
N GLY A 125 -7.91 -9.51 11.67
CA GLY A 125 -7.40 -10.76 11.13
C GLY A 125 -5.91 -10.92 11.33
N ALA A 126 -5.37 -11.90 10.62
CA ALA A 126 -3.94 -12.11 10.49
C ALA A 126 -3.54 -12.26 9.02
N CYS A 127 -2.26 -12.37 8.73
CA CYS A 127 -1.76 -12.62 7.38
C CYS A 127 -0.76 -13.77 7.37
N SER A 128 -0.80 -14.70 6.42
CA SER A 128 0.11 -15.85 6.42
C SER A 128 1.59 -15.46 6.23
N ILE A 129 1.88 -14.23 5.79
CA ILE A 129 3.23 -13.75 5.50
C ILE A 129 3.66 -12.50 6.30
N VAL A 130 2.74 -11.84 7.03
CA VAL A 130 3.04 -10.60 7.80
C VAL A 130 2.87 -10.86 9.30
N ALA A 131 3.85 -10.43 10.08
CA ALA A 131 3.81 -10.48 11.54
C ALA A 131 2.78 -9.50 12.13
N GLY A 132 2.25 -9.86 13.30
CA GLY A 132 1.21 -9.08 13.98
C GLY A 132 -0.19 -9.23 13.37
N ASN A 133 -1.12 -8.46 13.94
CA ASN A 133 -2.51 -8.37 13.52
C ASN A 133 -2.63 -7.52 12.25
N VAL A 134 -3.63 -7.83 11.43
CA VAL A 134 -3.88 -7.19 10.14
C VAL A 134 -5.36 -6.85 10.04
N ALA A 135 -5.67 -5.57 9.82
CA ALA A 135 -7.05 -5.14 9.61
C ALA A 135 -7.58 -5.58 8.23
N PRO A 136 -8.87 -5.90 8.09
CA PRO A 136 -9.43 -6.33 6.80
C PRO A 136 -9.37 -5.25 5.71
N GLU A 137 -9.47 -3.99 6.08
CA GLU A 137 -9.37 -2.82 5.19
C GLU A 137 -7.92 -2.40 4.87
N ALA A 138 -6.92 -2.99 5.53
CA ALA A 138 -5.52 -2.62 5.35
C ALA A 138 -4.95 -3.08 3.99
N TYR A 139 -3.77 -2.58 3.66
CA TYR A 139 -3.04 -2.92 2.45
C TYR A 139 -1.55 -3.11 2.73
N CYS A 140 -0.90 -3.99 1.97
CA CYS A 140 0.57 -4.08 1.90
C CYS A 140 1.03 -4.33 0.46
N VAL A 141 2.31 -4.09 0.17
CA VAL A 141 2.88 -4.27 -1.18
C VAL A 141 2.89 -5.72 -1.66
N SER A 142 2.70 -6.68 -0.74
CA SER A 142 2.57 -8.10 -1.03
C SER A 142 1.12 -8.53 -1.28
N TYR A 143 0.20 -7.57 -1.48
CA TYR A 143 -1.17 -7.85 -1.87
C TYR A 143 -1.24 -8.75 -3.11
N ALA A 144 -2.08 -9.77 -3.02
CA ALA A 144 -2.46 -10.59 -4.15
C ALA A 144 -3.94 -10.91 -4.05
N GLU A 145 -4.69 -10.62 -5.11
CA GLU A 145 -6.14 -10.74 -5.15
C GLU A 145 -6.59 -12.19 -4.92
N TYR A 146 -7.58 -12.37 -4.05
CA TYR A 146 -8.27 -13.63 -3.87
C TYR A 146 -9.49 -13.68 -4.77
N SER A 147 -9.47 -14.58 -5.76
CA SER A 147 -10.58 -14.79 -6.70
C SER A 147 -11.44 -16.02 -6.36
N GLY A 148 -11.48 -16.40 -5.07
CA GLY A 148 -12.11 -17.63 -4.59
C GLY A 148 -13.61 -17.70 -4.77
#